data_AF-A0A954PZT3-F1
#
_entry.id   AF-A0A954PZT3-F1
#
_cell.length_a   1.000
_cell.length_b   1.000
_cell.length_c   1.000
_cell.angle_alpha   90.00
_cell.angle_beta   90.00
_cell.angle_gamma   90.00
#
_symmetry.space_group_name_H-M   'P 1'
#
loop_
_entity.id
_entity.type
_entity.pdbx_description
1 polymer ?
#
loop_
_entity_poly.entity_id
_entity_poly.type
_entity_poly.pdbx_seq_one_letter_code
_entity_poly.pdbx_strand_id
1 'polypeptide(L)'
;MAIKTVQVFARGGRELIDLLSHCVLSVNTDALFLYLVREYQLHPQATRAIALYDVFCGAQAPARISDTSLIAPRDVRLQNNINEIRAAIVAVEAFRESQQPDVLSEEPNPESPEETDRRPPTIPLPPHYLFDPVANQLAGVSGKLVHLETHYDPTLSPLENLPGGELNAGQRAFVENVWTPRVRPYLVSAGFWRIATVG
;
A
#
# COMPACT_ATOMS: atom_id res chain seq x y z
N MET A 1 -15.49 16.59 -19.09
CA MET A 1 -15.25 15.44 -19.99
C MET A 1 -15.16 14.21 -19.09
N ALA A 2 -15.88 13.12 -19.34
CA ALA A 2 -15.81 11.97 -18.42
C ALA A 2 -14.59 11.10 -18.74
N ILE A 3 -13.73 10.83 -17.75
CA ILE A 3 -12.59 9.92 -17.88
C ILE A 3 -12.95 8.53 -17.36
N LYS A 4 -12.22 7.50 -17.81
CA LYS A 4 -12.26 6.16 -17.20
C LYS A 4 -10.95 5.93 -16.47
N THR A 5 -10.98 5.91 -15.14
CA THR A 5 -9.80 5.76 -14.28
C THR A 5 -8.97 4.52 -14.65
N VAL A 6 -9.65 3.41 -14.96
CA VAL A 6 -9.02 2.16 -15.43
C VAL A 6 -8.15 2.34 -16.68
N GLN A 7 -8.57 3.22 -17.61
CA GLN A 7 -7.81 3.50 -18.83
C GLN A 7 -6.58 4.36 -18.55
N VAL A 8 -6.70 5.36 -17.67
CA VAL A 8 -5.57 6.20 -17.24
C VAL A 8 -4.54 5.35 -16.49
N PHE A 9 -4.99 4.46 -15.60
CA PHE A 9 -4.12 3.51 -14.90
C PHE A 9 -3.40 2.54 -15.84
N ALA A 10 -4.01 2.19 -16.97
CA ALA A 10 -3.40 1.30 -17.96
C ALA A 10 -2.37 2.00 -18.85
N ARG A 11 -2.64 3.25 -19.26
CA ARG A 11 -1.74 4.03 -20.12
C ARG A 11 -0.47 4.49 -19.41
N GLY A 12 -0.60 4.84 -18.13
CA GLY A 12 0.53 5.37 -17.35
C GLY A 12 0.98 6.75 -17.83
N GLY A 13 2.23 7.11 -17.50
CA GLY A 13 2.83 8.39 -17.92
C GLY A 13 2.37 9.59 -17.09
N ARG A 14 2.44 10.78 -17.68
CA ARG A 14 2.14 12.05 -17.00
C ARG A 14 0.69 12.14 -16.54
N GLU A 15 -0.26 11.75 -17.38
CA GLU A 15 -1.70 11.76 -17.03
C GLU A 15 -1.99 10.93 -15.78
N LEU A 16 -1.30 9.79 -15.61
CA LEU A 16 -1.42 8.98 -14.42
C LEU A 16 -0.89 9.72 -13.19
N ILE A 17 0.30 10.32 -13.27
CA ILE A 17 0.89 11.05 -12.14
C ILE A 17 0.02 12.26 -11.76
N ASP A 18 -0.53 12.97 -12.74
CA ASP A 18 -1.41 14.11 -12.52
C ASP A 18 -2.73 13.65 -11.88
N LEU A 19 -3.32 12.54 -12.34
CA LEU A 19 -4.51 11.94 -11.73
C LEU A 19 -4.26 11.48 -10.29
N LEU A 20 -3.15 10.77 -10.04
CA LEU A 20 -2.79 10.30 -8.69
C LEU A 20 -2.51 11.49 -7.76
N SER A 21 -1.84 12.53 -8.25
CA SER A 21 -1.59 13.76 -7.49
C SER A 21 -2.91 14.44 -7.15
N HIS A 22 -3.84 14.53 -8.10
CA HIS A 22 -5.18 15.03 -7.82
C HIS A 22 -5.92 14.18 -6.79
N CYS A 23 -5.78 12.84 -6.83
CA CYS A 23 -6.39 11.97 -5.82
C CYS A 23 -5.82 12.23 -4.41
N VAL A 24 -4.53 12.55 -4.29
CA VAL A 24 -3.94 12.96 -3.00
C VAL A 24 -4.50 14.31 -2.56
N LEU A 25 -4.48 15.31 -3.43
CA LEU A 25 -4.92 16.68 -3.14
C LEU A 25 -6.41 16.74 -2.78
N SER A 26 -7.24 15.93 -3.44
CA SER A 26 -8.69 15.80 -3.17
C SER A 26 -9.02 14.80 -2.06
N VAL A 27 -8.03 14.13 -1.47
CA VAL A 27 -8.19 13.08 -0.44
C VAL A 27 -9.11 11.93 -0.93
N ASN A 28 -8.97 11.57 -2.19
CA ASN A 28 -9.60 10.41 -2.80
C ASN A 28 -8.72 9.16 -2.60
N THR A 29 -8.74 8.65 -1.37
CA THR A 29 -7.98 7.47 -0.95
C THR A 29 -8.40 6.19 -1.66
N ASP A 30 -9.66 6.10 -2.10
CA ASP A 30 -10.21 4.94 -2.80
C ASP A 30 -9.52 4.72 -4.16
N ALA A 31 -9.43 5.79 -4.97
CA ALA A 31 -8.80 5.71 -6.28
C ALA A 31 -7.29 5.40 -6.16
N LEU A 32 -6.61 5.97 -5.16
CA LEU A 32 -5.22 5.63 -4.85
C LEU A 32 -5.06 4.16 -4.47
N PHE A 33 -5.92 3.65 -3.60
CA PHE A 33 -5.91 2.25 -3.20
C PHE A 33 -6.11 1.31 -4.40
N LEU A 34 -7.10 1.58 -5.26
CA LEU A 34 -7.37 0.76 -6.45
C LEU A 34 -6.16 0.72 -7.41
N TYR A 35 -5.52 1.87 -7.63
CA TYR A 35 -4.30 1.91 -8.43
C TYR A 35 -3.17 1.06 -7.81
N LEU A 36 -2.93 1.22 -6.51
CA LEU A 36 -1.85 0.50 -5.81
C LEU A 36 -2.10 -1.00 -5.71
N VAL A 37 -3.36 -1.42 -5.57
CA VAL A 37 -3.74 -2.85 -5.64
C VAL A 37 -3.38 -3.44 -6.99
N ARG A 38 -3.61 -2.72 -8.09
CA ARG A 38 -3.21 -3.18 -9.43
C ARG A 38 -1.68 -3.28 -9.56
N GLU A 39 -0.94 -2.31 -9.06
CA GLU A 39 0.54 -2.37 -9.04
C GLU A 39 1.07 -3.52 -8.17
N TYR A 40 0.37 -3.84 -7.08
CA TYR A 40 0.66 -5.00 -6.24
C TYR A 40 0.36 -6.31 -6.98
N GLN A 41 -0.77 -6.44 -7.66
CA GLN A 41 -1.12 -7.65 -8.43
C GLN A 41 -0.07 -7.99 -9.49
N LEU A 42 0.57 -6.99 -10.09
CA LEU A 42 1.67 -7.19 -11.05
C LEU A 42 2.95 -7.72 -10.40
N HIS A 43 3.24 -7.27 -9.18
CA HIS A 43 4.44 -7.64 -8.43
C HIS A 43 4.12 -7.83 -6.95
N PRO A 44 3.54 -8.98 -6.56
CA PRO A 44 3.15 -9.22 -5.17
C PRO A 44 4.40 -9.40 -4.32
N GLN A 45 4.47 -8.64 -3.23
CA GLN A 45 5.56 -8.69 -2.26
C GLN A 45 5.00 -8.50 -0.86
N ALA A 46 5.61 -9.17 0.12
CA ALA A 46 5.17 -9.11 1.52
C ALA A 46 5.14 -7.67 2.06
N THR A 47 6.18 -6.89 1.79
CA THR A 47 6.28 -5.47 2.18
C THR A 47 5.17 -4.61 1.55
N ARG A 48 4.85 -4.85 0.27
CA ARG A 48 3.76 -4.14 -0.42
C ARG A 48 2.39 -4.50 0.14
N ALA A 49 2.13 -5.77 0.44
CA ALA A 49 0.88 -6.21 1.05
C ALA A 49 0.70 -5.55 2.43
N ILE A 50 1.74 -5.57 3.26
CA ILE A 50 1.74 -4.91 4.57
C ILE A 50 1.47 -3.41 4.44
N ALA A 51 2.18 -2.73 3.53
CA ALA A 51 2.03 -1.29 3.34
C ALA A 51 0.63 -0.91 2.85
N LEU A 52 0.05 -1.66 1.92
CA LEU A 52 -1.34 -1.47 1.47
C LEU A 52 -2.32 -1.59 2.64
N TYR A 53 -2.15 -2.63 3.47
CA TYR A 53 -3.01 -2.82 4.63
C TYR A 53 -2.87 -1.67 5.64
N ASP A 54 -1.64 -1.31 6.02
CA ASP A 54 -1.38 -0.29 7.04
C ASP A 54 -1.83 1.11 6.63
N VAL A 55 -1.69 1.44 5.35
CA VAL A 55 -2.03 2.77 4.84
C VAL A 55 -3.54 2.94 4.62
N PHE A 56 -4.24 1.88 4.19
CA PHE A 56 -5.62 1.99 3.68
C PHE A 56 -6.66 1.15 4.44
N CYS A 57 -6.28 -0.01 4.98
CA CYS A 57 -7.23 -0.99 5.51
C CYS A 57 -7.21 -1.15 7.03
N GLY A 58 -6.11 -0.79 7.70
CA GLY A 58 -5.97 -0.86 9.14
C GLY A 58 -6.96 0.04 9.88
N ALA A 59 -7.27 -0.30 11.13
CA ALA A 59 -8.18 0.49 11.97
C ALA A 59 -7.66 1.93 12.20
N GLN A 60 -6.34 2.09 12.30
CA GLN A 60 -5.63 3.36 12.48
C GLN A 60 -4.94 3.83 11.18
N ALA A 61 -5.44 3.37 10.03
CA ALA A 61 -4.86 3.68 8.73
C ALA A 61 -4.88 5.20 8.45
N PRO A 62 -3.72 5.82 8.12
CA PRO A 62 -3.62 7.26 7.88
C PRO A 62 -4.37 7.74 6.63
N ALA A 63 -4.55 6.87 5.64
CA ALA A 63 -5.25 7.15 4.39
C ALA A 63 -6.36 6.11 4.16
N ARG A 64 -7.14 5.84 5.20
CA ARG A 64 -8.18 4.80 5.22
C ARG A 64 -9.15 4.92 4.04
N ILE A 65 -9.55 3.77 3.47
CA ILE A 65 -10.60 3.72 2.45
C ILE A 65 -11.94 4.23 3.01
N SER A 66 -12.80 4.74 2.13
CA SER A 66 -14.06 5.36 2.53
C SER A 66 -15.05 4.36 3.15
N ASP A 67 -15.13 3.15 2.59
CA ASP A 67 -16.02 2.11 3.10
C ASP A 67 -15.35 1.28 4.20
N THR A 68 -15.64 1.65 5.44
CA THR A 68 -15.12 0.96 6.63
C THR A 68 -15.73 -0.43 6.86
N SER A 69 -16.77 -0.82 6.11
CA SER A 69 -17.39 -2.13 6.25
C SER A 69 -16.57 -3.26 5.63
N LEU A 70 -15.64 -2.91 4.73
CA LEU A 70 -14.77 -3.84 4.00
C LEU A 70 -13.54 -4.28 4.79
N ILE A 71 -13.39 -3.75 6.01
CA ILE A 71 -12.16 -3.86 6.80
C ILE A 71 -12.49 -4.14 8.26
N ALA A 72 -11.47 -4.50 9.03
CA ALA A 72 -11.62 -4.78 10.45
C ALA A 72 -12.29 -3.58 11.16
N PRO A 73 -13.27 -3.83 12.04
CA PRO A 73 -13.59 -5.12 12.69
C PRO A 73 -14.59 -6.02 11.95
N ARG A 74 -15.12 -5.62 10.78
CA ARG A 74 -16.20 -6.37 10.11
C ARG A 74 -15.69 -7.55 9.28
N ASP A 75 -14.56 -7.36 8.60
CA ASP A 75 -13.83 -8.44 7.93
C ASP A 75 -12.42 -8.57 8.49
N VAL A 76 -12.16 -9.68 9.17
CA VAL A 76 -10.86 -10.01 9.79
C VAL A 76 -9.98 -10.88 8.90
N ARG A 77 -10.49 -11.40 7.76
CA ARG A 77 -9.74 -12.32 6.90
C ARG A 77 -8.49 -11.66 6.36
N LEU A 78 -8.62 -10.45 5.82
CA LEU A 78 -7.48 -9.69 5.32
C LEU A 78 -6.45 -9.42 6.43
N GLN A 79 -6.92 -9.05 7.63
CA GLN A 79 -6.04 -8.83 8.78
C GLN A 79 -5.26 -10.09 9.17
N ASN A 80 -5.91 -11.26 9.20
CA ASN A 80 -5.27 -12.52 9.53
C ASN A 80 -4.16 -12.88 8.53
N ASN A 81 -4.45 -12.75 7.22
CA ASN A 81 -3.44 -12.97 6.17
C ASN A 81 -2.23 -12.03 6.33
N ILE A 82 -2.47 -10.76 6.65
CA ILE A 82 -1.39 -9.79 6.86
C ILE A 82 -0.58 -10.14 8.12
N ASN A 83 -1.22 -10.60 9.20
CA ASN A 83 -0.53 -11.01 10.42
C ASN A 83 0.37 -12.23 10.20
N GLU A 84 -0.05 -13.19 9.38
CA GLU A 84 0.78 -14.35 9.00
C GLU A 84 2.03 -13.91 8.24
N ILE A 85 1.90 -12.98 7.29
CA ILE A 85 3.03 -12.43 6.55
C ILE A 85 4.00 -11.70 7.50
N ARG A 86 3.49 -10.90 8.45
CA ARG A 86 4.32 -10.23 9.46
C ARG A 86 5.07 -11.21 10.33
N ALA A 87 4.38 -12.24 10.84
CA ALA A 87 5.00 -13.26 11.68
C ALA A 87 6.14 -13.98 10.94
N ALA A 88 5.96 -14.25 9.65
CA ALA A 88 7.00 -14.84 8.81
C ALA A 88 8.23 -13.91 8.66
N ILE A 89 8.03 -12.61 8.44
CA ILE A 89 9.15 -11.65 8.35
C ILE A 89 9.93 -11.63 9.67
N VAL A 90 9.25 -11.51 10.80
CA VAL A 90 9.88 -11.50 12.13
C VAL A 90 10.67 -12.79 12.37
N ALA A 91 10.13 -13.96 11.96
CA ALA A 91 10.84 -15.22 12.09
C ALA A 91 12.12 -15.28 11.24
N VAL A 92 12.11 -14.72 10.02
CA VAL A 92 13.31 -14.62 9.18
C VAL A 92 14.36 -13.68 9.78
N GLU A 93 13.94 -12.54 10.33
CA GLU A 93 14.85 -11.60 10.99
C GLU A 93 15.50 -12.23 12.23
N ALA A 94 14.71 -12.85 13.11
CA ALA A 94 15.22 -13.55 14.30
C ALA A 94 16.16 -14.72 13.94
N PHE A 95 15.87 -15.45 12.85
CA PHE A 95 16.76 -16.50 12.37
C PHE A 95 18.09 -15.93 11.85
N ARG A 96 18.07 -14.79 11.15
CA ARG A 96 19.29 -14.12 10.68
C ARG A 96 20.16 -13.62 11.83
N GLU A 97 19.55 -13.07 12.88
CA GLU A 97 20.26 -12.62 14.08
C GLU A 97 20.92 -13.79 14.81
N SER A 98 20.23 -14.94 14.92
CA SER A 98 20.79 -16.13 15.59
C SER A 98 21.90 -16.86 14.79
N GLN A 99 22.12 -16.49 13.52
CA GLN A 99 23.21 -17.00 12.69
C GLN A 99 24.43 -16.07 12.61
N GLN A 100 24.42 -14.89 13.25
CA GLN A 100 25.63 -14.07 13.32
C GLN A 100 26.69 -14.81 14.15
N PRO A 101 27.85 -15.17 13.57
CA PRO A 101 28.90 -15.82 14.32
C PRO A 101 29.43 -14.86 15.37
N ASP A 102 29.38 -15.27 16.63
CA ASP A 102 30.07 -14.60 17.71
C ASP A 102 31.57 -14.74 17.46
N VAL A 103 32.22 -13.67 16.97
CA VAL A 103 33.62 -13.66 16.50
C VAL A 103 34.63 -13.84 17.65
N LEU A 104 34.18 -14.23 18.86
CA LEU A 104 35.00 -14.26 20.08
C LEU A 104 35.02 -15.60 20.83
N SER A 105 34.47 -16.69 20.28
CA SER A 105 34.48 -18.00 20.96
C SER A 105 35.23 -19.06 20.14
N GLU A 106 36.56 -19.03 20.18
CA GLU A 106 37.42 -20.15 19.79
C GLU A 106 37.43 -21.21 20.90
N GLU A 107 36.61 -22.26 20.81
CA GLU A 107 36.99 -23.62 21.22
C GLU A 107 36.11 -24.66 20.46
N PRO A 108 36.69 -25.58 19.67
CA PRO A 108 35.91 -26.57 18.92
C PRO A 108 35.59 -27.78 19.82
N ASN A 109 34.32 -27.92 20.22
CA ASN A 109 33.85 -29.12 20.91
C ASN A 109 33.30 -30.13 19.86
N PRO A 110 33.90 -31.33 19.67
CA PRO A 110 33.60 -32.20 18.54
C PRO A 110 32.41 -33.15 18.77
N GLU A 111 31.58 -32.93 19.79
CA GLU A 111 30.42 -33.78 20.09
C GLU A 111 29.13 -32.95 20.17
N SER A 112 28.44 -32.79 19.04
CA SER A 112 27.01 -32.44 19.04
C SER A 112 26.32 -33.20 17.91
N PRO A 113 25.58 -34.27 18.25
CA PRO A 113 24.74 -34.95 17.30
C PRO A 113 23.49 -34.10 17.03
N GLU A 114 23.04 -34.14 15.77
CA GLU A 114 21.80 -33.56 15.24
C GLU A 114 21.86 -32.09 14.77
N GLU A 115 22.64 -31.84 13.71
CA GLU A 115 22.28 -30.85 12.69
C GLU A 115 20.95 -31.26 12.02
N THR A 116 19.84 -31.05 12.74
CA THR A 116 18.49 -31.17 12.19
C THR A 116 18.29 -30.03 11.20
N ASP A 117 18.45 -30.31 9.90
CA ASP A 117 17.98 -29.58 8.70
C ASP A 117 17.48 -28.14 8.99
N ARG A 118 18.38 -27.23 9.42
CA ARG A 118 18.03 -25.85 9.80
C ARG A 118 17.83 -25.01 8.55
N ARG A 119 16.75 -25.30 7.81
CA ARG A 119 16.37 -24.48 6.66
C ARG A 119 15.91 -23.11 7.17
N PRO A 120 16.35 -22.02 6.52
CA PRO A 120 15.86 -20.70 6.88
C PRO A 120 14.33 -20.67 6.75
N PRO A 121 13.62 -20.06 7.70
CA PRO A 121 12.20 -19.79 7.52
C PRO A 121 12.01 -18.99 6.22
N THR A 122 10.94 -19.30 5.49
CA THR A 122 10.63 -18.65 4.21
C THR A 122 9.47 -17.70 4.39
N ILE A 123 9.57 -16.50 3.80
CA ILE A 123 8.46 -15.57 3.76
C ILE A 123 7.50 -16.05 2.66
N PRO A 124 6.24 -16.39 2.98
CA PRO A 124 5.30 -16.81 1.98
C PRO A 124 5.05 -15.66 1.00
N LEU A 125 5.05 -15.97 -0.30
CA LEU A 125 4.64 -15.00 -1.31
C LEU A 125 3.14 -14.72 -1.11
N PRO A 126 2.74 -13.46 -0.89
CA PRO A 126 1.34 -13.18 -0.64
C PRO A 126 0.51 -13.38 -1.92
N PRO A 127 -0.78 -13.77 -1.81
CA PRO A 127 -1.62 -13.97 -2.98
C PRO A 127 -1.72 -12.71 -3.83
N HIS A 128 -1.65 -12.86 -5.17
CA HIS A 128 -1.81 -11.73 -6.10
C HIS A 128 -3.13 -10.98 -5.88
N TYR A 129 -4.20 -11.72 -5.59
CA TYR A 129 -5.57 -11.20 -5.45
C TYR A 129 -5.99 -11.00 -3.98
N LEU A 130 -5.03 -10.80 -3.08
CA LEU A 130 -5.27 -10.62 -1.64
C LEU A 130 -6.28 -9.50 -1.34
N PHE A 131 -6.25 -8.43 -2.13
CA PHE A 131 -7.09 -7.24 -1.93
C PHE A 131 -8.35 -7.20 -2.82
N ASP A 132 -8.56 -8.18 -3.70
CA ASP A 132 -9.69 -8.20 -4.64
C ASP A 132 -11.06 -8.08 -3.98
N PRO A 133 -11.35 -8.74 -2.83
CA PRO A 133 -12.63 -8.58 -2.17
C PRO A 133 -12.93 -7.11 -1.80
N VAL A 134 -11.90 -6.38 -1.36
CA VAL A 134 -12.01 -4.95 -1.02
C VAL A 134 -12.07 -4.10 -2.29
N ALA A 135 -11.17 -4.35 -3.24
CA ALA A 135 -11.07 -3.57 -4.47
C ALA A 135 -12.33 -3.68 -5.34
N ASN A 136 -12.90 -4.87 -5.48
CA ASN A 136 -14.11 -5.09 -6.28
C ASN A 136 -15.34 -4.40 -5.69
N GLN A 137 -15.49 -4.42 -4.36
CA GLN A 137 -16.60 -3.73 -3.69
C GLN A 137 -16.42 -2.20 -3.78
N LEU A 138 -15.20 -1.71 -3.58
CA LEU A 138 -14.90 -0.28 -3.69
C LEU A 138 -15.13 0.24 -5.11
N ALA A 139 -14.71 -0.51 -6.13
CA ALA A 139 -14.95 -0.15 -7.53
C ALA A 139 -16.44 -0.16 -7.92
N GLY A 140 -17.25 -1.04 -7.32
CA GLY A 140 -18.68 -1.15 -7.60
C GLY A 140 -19.56 -0.11 -6.87
N VAL A 141 -19.09 0.44 -5.74
CA VAL A 141 -19.93 1.23 -4.82
C VAL A 141 -19.38 2.63 -4.54
N SER A 142 -18.11 2.91 -4.84
CA SER A 142 -17.51 4.21 -4.48
C SER A 142 -18.06 5.36 -5.33
N GLY A 143 -18.96 6.14 -4.74
CA GLY A 143 -19.41 7.41 -5.31
C GLY A 143 -18.27 8.41 -5.53
N LYS A 144 -17.16 8.30 -4.77
CA LYS A 144 -15.95 9.12 -4.97
C LYS A 144 -15.25 8.80 -6.29
N LEU A 145 -15.25 7.53 -6.71
CA LEU A 145 -14.68 7.13 -7.99
C LEU A 145 -15.53 7.67 -9.16
N VAL A 146 -16.86 7.53 -9.06
CA VAL A 146 -17.79 8.07 -10.06
C VAL A 146 -17.68 9.60 -10.16
N HIS A 147 -17.58 10.28 -9.01
CA HIS A 147 -17.38 11.73 -8.98
C HIS A 147 -16.06 12.14 -9.65
N LEU A 148 -14.96 11.44 -9.35
CA LEU A 148 -13.67 11.66 -10.00
C LEU A 148 -13.77 11.48 -11.51
N GLU A 149 -14.38 10.40 -11.97
CA GLU A 149 -14.53 10.10 -13.39
C GLU A 149 -15.39 11.11 -14.15
N THR A 150 -16.34 11.74 -13.48
CA THR A 150 -17.24 12.71 -14.10
C THR A 150 -16.69 14.14 -14.11
N HIS A 151 -15.88 14.51 -13.11
CA HIS A 151 -15.46 15.90 -12.90
C HIS A 151 -13.99 16.17 -13.22
N TYR A 152 -13.12 15.16 -13.21
CA TYR A 152 -11.71 15.35 -13.51
C TYR A 152 -11.49 15.71 -14.98
N ASP A 153 -10.76 16.79 -15.21
CA ASP A 153 -10.32 17.22 -16.54
C ASP A 153 -8.79 17.02 -16.69
N PRO A 154 -8.36 16.12 -17.60
CA PRO A 154 -6.94 15.83 -17.81
C PRO A 154 -6.17 16.98 -18.47
N THR A 155 -6.85 18.01 -18.98
CA THR A 155 -6.20 19.19 -19.57
C THR A 155 -5.81 20.23 -18.51
N LEU A 156 -6.36 20.12 -17.30
CA LEU A 156 -6.06 20.97 -16.16
C LEU A 156 -4.99 20.33 -15.28
N SER A 157 -4.23 21.15 -14.55
CA SER A 157 -3.32 20.64 -13.52
C SER A 157 -4.08 19.96 -12.38
N PRO A 158 -3.40 19.12 -11.57
CA PRO A 158 -4.04 18.44 -10.44
C PRO A 158 -4.71 19.40 -9.44
N LEU A 159 -4.14 20.59 -9.28
CA LEU A 159 -4.56 21.61 -8.33
C LEU A 159 -5.71 22.47 -8.91
N GLU A 160 -5.69 22.77 -10.21
CA GLU A 160 -6.81 23.42 -10.92
C GLU A 160 -8.07 22.56 -10.98
N ASN A 161 -7.92 21.23 -10.89
CA ASN A 161 -9.04 20.30 -10.77
C ASN A 161 -9.75 20.35 -9.40
N LEU A 162 -9.21 21.06 -8.41
CA LEU A 162 -9.87 21.24 -7.11
C LEU A 162 -10.96 22.32 -7.19
N PRO A 163 -12.00 22.23 -6.34
CA PRO A 163 -12.95 23.33 -6.19
C PRO A 163 -12.24 24.64 -5.82
N GLY A 164 -12.35 25.65 -6.67
CA GLY A 164 -11.68 26.95 -6.47
C GLY A 164 -10.18 26.96 -6.83
N GLY A 165 -9.61 25.85 -7.30
CA GLY A 165 -8.20 25.77 -7.68
C GLY A 165 -7.23 25.92 -6.51
N GLU A 166 -7.64 25.54 -5.29
CA GLU A 166 -6.79 25.62 -4.10
C GLU A 166 -7.11 24.54 -3.07
N LEU A 167 -6.14 24.24 -2.20
CA LEU A 167 -6.32 23.31 -1.09
C LEU A 167 -7.08 23.98 0.06
N ASN A 168 -8.17 23.36 0.48
CA ASN A 168 -8.81 23.71 1.74
C ASN A 168 -7.92 23.29 2.94
N ALA A 169 -8.26 23.75 4.15
CA ALA A 169 -7.46 23.49 5.35
C ALA A 169 -7.28 21.99 5.65
N GLY A 170 -8.32 21.17 5.44
CA GLY A 170 -8.26 19.72 5.67
C GLY A 170 -7.39 18.99 4.64
N GLN A 171 -7.50 19.36 3.36
CA GLN A 171 -6.67 18.83 2.28
C GLN A 171 -5.20 19.20 2.50
N ARG A 172 -4.92 20.47 2.84
CA ARG A 172 -3.58 20.93 3.17
C ARG A 172 -3.00 20.17 4.36
N ALA A 173 -3.76 20.03 5.45
CA ALA A 173 -3.33 19.29 6.62
C ALA A 173 -3.04 17.81 6.30
N PHE A 174 -3.85 17.17 5.44
CA PHE A 174 -3.58 15.81 4.97
C PHE A 174 -2.28 15.74 4.16
N VAL A 175 -2.10 16.62 3.18
CA VAL A 175 -0.90 16.62 2.32
C VAL A 175 0.38 16.84 3.12
N GLU A 176 0.38 17.85 4.00
CA GLU A 176 1.55 18.31 4.73
C GLU A 176 1.89 17.43 5.93
N ASN A 177 0.89 16.90 6.66
CA ASN A 177 1.12 16.17 7.91
C ASN A 177 0.95 14.64 7.78
N VAL A 178 0.30 14.15 6.72
CA VAL A 178 -0.02 12.73 6.56
C VAL A 178 0.62 12.17 5.31
N TRP A 179 0.31 12.72 4.12
CA TRP A 179 0.78 12.19 2.86
C TRP A 179 2.30 12.30 2.72
N THR A 180 2.80 13.54 2.70
CA THR A 180 4.21 13.84 2.42
C THR A 180 5.18 13.23 3.44
N PRO A 181 4.97 13.38 4.77
CA PRO A 181 5.94 12.93 5.75
C PRO A 181 5.78 11.44 6.16
N ARG A 182 4.61 10.82 5.95
CA ARG A 182 4.32 9.48 6.49
C ARG A 182 3.94 8.48 5.42
N VAL A 183 2.87 8.74 4.66
CA VAL A 183 2.31 7.75 3.73
C VAL A 183 3.20 7.55 2.51
N ARG A 184 3.59 8.64 1.82
CA ARG A 184 4.43 8.58 0.63
C ARG A 184 5.76 7.85 0.86
N PRO A 185 6.60 8.24 1.85
CA PRO A 185 7.87 7.55 2.07
C PRO A 185 7.69 6.08 2.42
N TYR A 186 6.63 5.73 3.16
CA TYR A 186 6.35 4.34 3.53
C TYR A 186 5.91 3.49 2.33
N LEU A 187 5.03 4.00 1.45
CA LEU A 187 4.66 3.31 0.22
C LEU A 187 5.87 3.15 -0.72
N VAL A 188 6.70 4.19 -0.84
CA VAL A 188 7.92 4.16 -1.64
C VAL A 188 8.89 3.11 -1.11
N SER A 189 9.18 3.08 0.20
CA SER A 189 10.09 2.08 0.79
C SER A 189 9.56 0.65 0.68
N ALA A 190 8.23 0.47 0.68
CA ALA A 190 7.60 -0.81 0.42
C ALA A 190 7.69 -1.26 -1.05
N GLY A 191 8.09 -0.37 -1.97
CA GLY A 191 8.35 -0.68 -3.37
C GLY A 191 7.40 -0.03 -4.38
N PHE A 192 6.51 0.88 -3.96
CA PHE A 192 5.62 1.62 -4.87
C PHE A 192 6.30 2.88 -5.43
N TRP A 193 7.38 2.71 -6.19
CA TRP A 193 8.26 3.79 -6.64
C TRP A 193 7.55 4.91 -7.42
N ARG A 194 6.49 4.58 -8.17
CA ARG A 194 5.70 5.56 -8.94
C ARG A 194 5.00 6.60 -8.05
N ILE A 195 4.86 6.34 -6.76
CA ILE A 195 4.28 7.27 -5.79
C ILE A 195 5.28 8.33 -5.34
N ALA A 196 6.58 8.16 -5.62
CA ALA A 196 7.61 9.12 -5.20
C ALA A 196 7.38 10.54 -5.74
N THR A 197 6.77 10.67 -6.92
CA THR A 197 6.49 11.96 -7.59
C THR A 197 5.04 12.41 -7.44
N VAL A 198 4.24 11.73 -6.61
CA VAL A 198 2.82 12.02 -6.41
C VAL A 198 2.64 12.94 -5.20
N GLY A 199 1.89 14.02 -5.40
CA GLY A 199 1.57 15.01 -4.37
C GLY A 199 2.50 16.22 -4.35
#